data_AF-A0A913WZM6-F1
#
_entry.id   AF-A0A913WZM6-F1
#
_cell.length_a   1.000
_cell.length_b   1.000
_cell.length_c   1.000
_cell.angle_alpha   90.00
_cell.angle_beta   90.00
_cell.angle_gamma   90.00
#
_symmetry.space_group_name_H-M   'P 1'
#
loop_
_entity.id
_entity.type
_entity.pdbx_description
1 polymer ?
#
loop_
_entity_poly.entity_id
_entity_poly.type
_entity_poly.pdbx_seq_one_letter_code
_entity_poly.pdbx_strand_id
1 'polypeptide(L)'
;MMLSTGVTSAARMLTMFPDSPVSMTQMTARLKKTRKLRGHVSHGHGRIGKHRKHPGGRGNAGGQHHHRINFDKYHPGYFGKVGMRHFHLKRNPYHKPSINLDRIWSLVSEQTRLNYKDKKDGPVPVIDVVKAGYFKVLGKGLLPKQPVIVKAKFFSRRAEDKIKEVGGACVLMA
;
A
#
# COMPACT_ATOMS: atom_id res chain seq x y z
N MET A 1 27.76 -14.14 -61.03
CA MET A 1 28.52 -12.88 -61.25
C MET A 1 28.36 -12.02 -60.01
N MET A 2 29.49 -11.57 -59.47
CA MET A 2 29.57 -10.68 -58.31
C MET A 2 28.71 -9.43 -58.51
N LEU A 3 28.17 -8.88 -57.42
CA LEU A 3 28.36 -7.47 -57.08
C LEU A 3 27.95 -7.22 -55.63
N SER A 4 28.93 -6.70 -54.89
CA SER A 4 28.93 -6.18 -53.55
C SER A 4 28.16 -4.86 -53.43
N THR A 5 27.43 -4.69 -52.32
CA THR A 5 27.13 -3.40 -51.66
C THR A 5 27.20 -3.72 -50.15
N GLY A 6 28.23 -3.35 -49.39
CA GLY A 6 28.73 -2.00 -49.13
C GLY A 6 27.77 -1.27 -48.21
N VAL A 7 28.05 -1.21 -46.89
CA VAL A 7 28.17 0.02 -46.07
C VAL A 7 28.53 -0.38 -44.62
N THR A 8 29.70 0.10 -44.20
CA THR A 8 30.23 0.25 -42.84
C THR A 8 29.35 1.15 -41.96
N SER A 9 29.05 0.76 -40.72
CA SER A 9 28.73 1.73 -39.67
C SER A 9 29.00 1.19 -38.26
N ALA A 10 30.05 1.76 -37.65
CA ALA A 10 30.18 2.11 -36.25
C ALA A 10 29.58 1.16 -35.20
N ALA A 11 30.37 0.19 -34.74
CA ALA A 11 30.24 -0.36 -33.40
C ALA A 11 30.68 0.71 -32.38
N ARG A 12 29.77 1.62 -32.05
CA ARG A 12 29.93 2.57 -30.95
C ARG A 12 29.57 1.86 -29.65
N MET A 13 30.56 1.77 -28.77
CA MET A 13 30.39 1.54 -27.34
C MET A 13 29.14 2.23 -26.78
N LEU A 14 28.27 1.44 -26.18
CA LEU A 14 27.55 1.84 -24.99
C LEU A 14 27.42 0.62 -24.10
N THR A 15 28.39 0.56 -23.18
CA THR A 15 28.35 -0.21 -21.94
C THR A 15 26.96 -0.11 -21.32
N MET A 16 26.15 -1.17 -21.49
CA MET A 16 24.99 -1.38 -20.64
C MET A 16 25.52 -1.66 -19.24
N PHE A 17 25.56 -0.63 -18.40
CA PHE A 17 25.62 -0.80 -16.95
C PHE A 17 24.35 -1.52 -16.51
N PRO A 18 24.42 -2.73 -15.93
CA PRO A 18 23.33 -3.25 -15.14
C PRO A 18 23.49 -2.71 -13.71
N ASP A 19 23.21 -1.42 -13.49
CA ASP A 19 23.01 -0.89 -12.14
C ASP A 19 21.61 -1.26 -11.66
N SER A 20 21.43 -2.56 -11.42
CA SER A 20 20.55 -3.01 -10.37
C SER A 20 21.25 -4.20 -9.71
N PRO A 21 21.48 -4.17 -8.40
CA PRO A 21 21.90 -5.37 -7.70
C PRO A 21 20.67 -6.27 -7.72
N VAL A 22 20.54 -7.10 -8.75
CA VAL A 22 19.79 -8.35 -8.63
C VAL A 22 20.41 -9.01 -7.42
N SER A 23 19.68 -9.00 -6.31
CA SER A 23 20.21 -9.43 -5.02
C SER A 23 20.67 -10.86 -5.21
N MET A 24 21.99 -11.03 -5.32
CA MET A 24 22.66 -12.29 -5.19
C MET A 24 22.35 -12.76 -3.78
N THR A 25 21.23 -13.45 -3.63
CA THR A 25 20.90 -14.28 -2.47
C THR A 25 21.81 -15.51 -2.50
N GLN A 26 23.11 -15.26 -2.67
CA GLN A 26 24.21 -16.22 -2.67
C GLN A 26 24.35 -16.75 -1.24
N MET A 27 23.67 -17.87 -0.98
CA MET A 27 24.00 -18.86 0.04
C MET A 27 24.38 -18.29 1.43
N THR A 28 23.37 -17.74 2.13
CA THR A 28 23.40 -17.34 3.55
C THR A 28 23.64 -18.49 4.54
N ALA A 29 24.06 -19.67 4.08
CA ALA A 29 24.33 -20.85 4.89
C ALA A 29 25.44 -20.61 5.94
N ARG A 30 26.39 -19.72 5.67
CA ARG A 30 27.48 -19.37 6.61
C ARG A 30 26.97 -18.70 7.89
N LEU A 31 25.90 -17.92 7.80
CA LEU A 31 25.33 -17.17 8.94
C LEU A 31 24.29 -17.99 9.73
N LYS A 32 23.92 -19.19 9.25
CA LYS A 32 22.96 -20.04 9.95
C LYS A 32 23.54 -20.50 11.29
N LYS A 33 22.77 -20.31 12.37
CA LYS A 33 23.10 -20.76 13.74
C LYS A 33 23.58 -22.22 13.78
N THR A 34 23.02 -23.08 12.93
CA THR A 34 23.39 -24.51 12.79
C THR A 34 24.88 -24.74 12.55
N ARG A 35 25.59 -23.83 11.85
CA ARG A 35 27.03 -23.99 11.60
C ARG A 35 27.86 -23.92 12.89
N LYS A 36 27.52 -22.99 13.78
CA LYS A 36 28.18 -22.82 15.08
C LYS A 36 27.82 -23.92 16.07
N LEU A 37 26.71 -24.63 15.85
CA LEU A 37 26.22 -25.67 16.76
C LEU A 37 26.76 -27.08 16.44
N ARG A 38 27.57 -27.26 15.39
CA ARG A 38 28.24 -28.55 15.10
C ARG A 38 29.21 -28.89 16.23
N GLY A 39 29.22 -30.15 16.67
CA GLY A 39 30.00 -30.60 17.83
C GLY A 39 29.28 -30.43 19.18
N HIS A 40 28.18 -29.66 19.24
CA HIS A 40 27.34 -29.62 20.43
C HIS A 40 26.32 -30.77 20.45
N VAL A 41 26.18 -31.44 21.59
CA VAL A 41 25.39 -32.67 21.75
C VAL A 41 23.89 -32.50 21.41
N SER A 42 23.26 -31.38 21.76
CA SER A 42 21.80 -31.20 21.65
C SER A 42 21.35 -30.06 20.72
N HIS A 43 22.27 -29.45 19.96
CA HIS A 43 21.97 -28.36 19.02
C HIS A 43 21.15 -27.19 19.61
N GLY A 44 21.29 -26.92 20.92
CA GLY A 44 20.60 -25.82 21.59
C GLY A 44 19.17 -26.12 22.07
N HIS A 45 18.74 -27.38 22.08
CA HIS A 45 17.41 -27.80 22.55
C HIS A 45 17.40 -28.39 23.97
N GLY A 46 18.46 -28.17 24.75
CA GLY A 46 18.62 -28.68 26.12
C GLY A 46 18.93 -30.19 26.18
N ARG A 47 19.45 -30.69 27.32
CA ARG A 47 19.78 -32.12 27.50
C ARG A 47 18.56 -32.95 27.94
N ILE A 48 17.72 -32.40 28.81
CA ILE A 48 16.61 -33.13 29.46
C ILE A 48 15.32 -33.02 28.63
N GLY A 49 14.83 -31.81 28.37
CA GLY A 49 13.56 -31.58 27.64
C GLY A 49 13.58 -32.05 26.19
N LYS A 50 14.70 -31.83 25.49
CA LYS A 50 14.97 -32.18 24.07
C LYS A 50 13.93 -31.62 23.07
N HIS A 51 14.33 -31.57 21.80
CA HIS A 51 13.38 -31.27 20.74
C HIS A 51 12.52 -32.51 20.44
N ARG A 52 11.20 -32.38 20.60
CA ARG A 52 10.21 -33.43 20.29
C ARG A 52 9.22 -32.92 19.24
N LYS A 53 8.57 -33.83 18.52
CA LYS A 53 7.77 -33.51 17.32
C LYS A 53 6.64 -32.50 17.59
N HIS A 54 5.74 -32.75 18.54
CA HIS A 54 4.60 -31.87 18.85
C HIS A 54 4.21 -31.95 20.35
N PRO A 55 4.83 -31.16 21.24
CA PRO A 55 4.59 -31.27 22.68
C PRO A 55 3.19 -30.77 23.12
N GLY A 56 2.59 -29.83 22.40
CA GLY A 56 1.32 -29.20 22.77
C GLY A 56 0.18 -29.41 21.75
N GLY A 57 0.34 -30.36 20.83
CA GLY A 57 -0.53 -30.53 19.66
C GLY A 57 0.01 -29.85 18.40
N ARG A 58 -0.77 -29.90 17.31
CA ARG A 58 -0.45 -29.29 16.02
C ARG A 58 -1.32 -28.06 15.78
N GLY A 59 -0.74 -27.01 15.20
CA GLY A 59 -1.46 -25.76 14.91
C GLY A 59 -2.01 -25.09 16.17
N ASN A 60 -3.24 -24.60 16.10
CA ASN A 60 -3.92 -23.88 17.19
C ASN A 60 -4.70 -24.81 18.14
N ALA A 61 -4.30 -26.08 18.27
CA ALA A 61 -4.93 -27.02 19.18
C ALA A 61 -4.83 -26.55 20.64
N GLY A 62 -5.83 -26.86 21.46
CA GLY A 62 -5.79 -26.56 22.90
C GLY A 62 -6.04 -25.10 23.27
N GLY A 63 -6.51 -24.25 22.34
CA GLY A 63 -6.68 -22.81 22.60
C GLY A 63 -7.73 -22.44 23.65
N GLN A 64 -8.61 -23.35 24.05
CA GLN A 64 -9.52 -23.19 25.21
C GLN A 64 -9.08 -24.00 26.44
N HIS A 65 -8.06 -24.84 26.29
CA HIS A 65 -7.61 -25.81 27.30
C HIS A 65 -6.18 -25.47 27.74
N HIS A 66 -5.21 -26.31 27.41
CA HIS A 66 -3.81 -26.17 27.86
C HIS A 66 -3.03 -25.01 27.21
N HIS A 67 -3.54 -24.39 26.14
CA HIS A 67 -2.99 -23.16 25.55
C HIS A 67 -3.89 -21.93 25.75
N ARG A 68 -4.90 -22.03 26.64
CA ARG A 68 -5.86 -20.95 26.91
C ARG A 68 -5.20 -19.63 27.27
N ILE A 69 -4.19 -19.68 28.13
CA ILE A 69 -3.47 -18.48 28.60
C ILE A 69 -2.92 -17.66 27.42
N ASN A 70 -2.47 -18.31 26.34
CA ASN A 70 -1.94 -17.63 25.17
C ASN A 70 -3.03 -16.91 24.36
N PHE A 71 -4.20 -17.52 24.23
CA PHE A 71 -5.33 -16.94 23.50
C PHE A 71 -6.00 -15.82 24.31
N ASP A 72 -6.23 -16.02 25.59
CA ASP A 72 -6.83 -14.99 26.46
C ASP A 72 -5.95 -13.74 26.56
N LYS A 73 -4.62 -13.92 26.58
CA LYS A 73 -3.67 -12.82 26.74
C LYS A 73 -3.44 -12.03 25.44
N TYR A 74 -3.19 -12.71 24.32
CA TYR A 74 -2.73 -12.06 23.10
C TYR A 74 -3.79 -11.97 21.99
N HIS A 75 -4.82 -12.82 22.05
CA HIS A 75 -5.85 -12.90 21.01
C HIS A 75 -7.27 -12.92 21.61
N PRO A 76 -7.64 -11.93 22.44
CA PRO A 76 -9.00 -11.86 22.97
C PRO A 76 -9.99 -11.69 21.81
N GLY A 77 -11.07 -12.48 21.82
CA GLY A 77 -12.08 -12.51 20.75
C GLY A 77 -11.78 -13.48 19.61
N TYR A 78 -10.73 -14.29 19.69
CA TYR A 78 -10.49 -15.37 18.73
C TYR A 78 -11.62 -16.42 18.73
N PHE A 79 -12.12 -16.77 19.92
CA PHE A 79 -13.28 -17.64 20.07
C PHE A 79 -14.55 -16.81 20.18
N GLY A 80 -15.57 -17.20 19.41
CA GLY A 80 -16.88 -16.55 19.41
C GLY A 80 -17.41 -16.33 18.00
N LYS A 81 -18.68 -15.90 17.91
CA LYS A 81 -19.32 -15.53 16.64
C LYS A 81 -19.84 -14.10 16.78
N VAL A 82 -19.47 -13.24 15.83
CA VAL A 82 -19.86 -11.82 15.82
C VAL A 82 -20.38 -11.45 14.42
N GLY A 83 -21.40 -10.61 14.38
CA GLY A 83 -21.93 -10.02 13.14
C GLY A 83 -22.81 -10.95 12.30
N MET A 84 -23.20 -10.45 11.12
CA MET A 84 -24.06 -11.15 10.15
C MET A 84 -23.24 -11.70 8.98
N ARG A 85 -23.58 -12.90 8.50
CA ARG A 85 -22.90 -13.53 7.36
C ARG A 85 -23.35 -12.88 6.05
N HIS A 86 -22.42 -12.26 5.31
CA HIS A 86 -22.65 -11.76 3.96
C HIS A 86 -22.27 -12.83 2.92
N PHE A 87 -23.27 -13.42 2.26
CA PHE A 87 -23.04 -14.42 1.22
C PHE A 87 -22.54 -13.77 -0.08
N HIS A 88 -21.66 -14.47 -0.81
CA HIS A 88 -21.10 -14.02 -2.09
C HIS A 88 -20.67 -12.53 -2.09
N LEU A 89 -19.77 -12.17 -1.18
CA LEU A 89 -19.25 -10.81 -1.09
C LEU A 89 -18.49 -10.41 -2.38
N LYS A 90 -19.15 -9.65 -3.24
CA LYS A 90 -18.50 -8.97 -4.38
C LYS A 90 -17.83 -7.71 -3.86
N ARG A 91 -16.52 -7.55 -4.05
CA ARG A 91 -15.79 -6.37 -3.54
C ARG A 91 -16.01 -5.11 -4.37
N ASN A 92 -16.32 -5.22 -5.66
CA ASN A 92 -16.46 -4.08 -6.56
C ASN A 92 -17.58 -3.10 -6.16
N PRO A 93 -18.79 -3.54 -5.76
CA PRO A 93 -19.83 -2.63 -5.27
C PRO A 93 -19.46 -1.89 -3.97
N TYR A 94 -18.66 -2.51 -3.10
CA TYR A 94 -18.21 -1.89 -1.84
C TYR A 94 -16.93 -1.07 -2.02
N HIS A 95 -16.33 -1.08 -3.21
CA HIS A 95 -15.09 -0.37 -3.49
C HIS A 95 -15.35 1.13 -3.37
N LYS A 96 -14.83 1.75 -2.31
CA LYS A 96 -14.96 3.19 -2.04
C LYS A 96 -13.65 3.74 -1.46
N PRO A 97 -12.58 3.78 -2.27
CA PRO A 97 -11.33 4.43 -1.88
C PRO A 97 -11.57 5.90 -1.54
N SER A 98 -10.98 6.34 -0.45
CA SER A 98 -11.17 7.69 0.09
C SER A 98 -9.91 8.53 0.01
N ILE A 99 -10.07 9.81 -0.33
CA ILE A 99 -9.01 10.83 -0.31
C ILE A 99 -9.37 11.94 0.68
N ASN A 100 -8.37 12.51 1.35
CA ASN A 100 -8.53 13.65 2.25
C ASN A 100 -8.20 14.97 1.54
N LEU A 101 -8.73 16.09 2.04
CA LEU A 101 -8.53 17.42 1.45
C LEU A 101 -7.05 17.85 1.36
N ASP A 102 -6.22 17.46 2.32
CA ASP A 102 -4.77 17.74 2.34
C ASP A 102 -4.03 17.23 1.10
N ARG A 103 -4.49 16.10 0.53
CA ARG A 103 -3.83 15.43 -0.60
C ARG A 103 -4.46 15.73 -1.96
N ILE A 104 -5.55 16.50 -2.01
CA ILE A 104 -6.24 16.82 -3.27
C ILE A 104 -5.29 17.53 -4.25
N TRP A 105 -4.46 18.45 -3.76
CA TRP A 105 -3.50 19.18 -4.59
C TRP A 105 -2.31 18.34 -5.06
N SER A 106 -2.11 17.14 -4.51
CA SER A 106 -1.09 16.18 -4.98
C SER A 106 -1.55 15.44 -6.25
N LEU A 107 -2.84 15.47 -6.58
CA LEU A 107 -3.36 14.87 -7.82
C LEU A 107 -3.11 15.75 -9.05
N VAL A 108 -2.66 16.98 -8.84
CA VAL A 108 -2.39 17.97 -9.88
C VAL A 108 -0.89 18.24 -9.89
N SER A 109 -0.31 18.48 -11.07
CA SER A 109 1.10 18.84 -11.17
C SER A 109 1.37 20.20 -10.52
N GLU A 110 2.57 20.39 -9.97
CA GLU A 110 2.94 21.64 -9.30
C GLU A 110 2.88 22.85 -10.24
N GLN A 111 3.22 22.64 -11.51
CA GLN A 111 3.13 23.66 -12.56
C GLN A 111 1.70 24.19 -12.71
N THR A 112 0.72 23.28 -12.78
CA THR A 112 -0.69 23.65 -12.87
C THR A 112 -1.17 24.35 -11.59
N ARG A 113 -0.71 23.91 -10.41
CA ARG A 113 -1.06 24.56 -9.14
C ARG A 113 -0.57 26.01 -9.06
N LEU A 114 0.68 26.29 -9.48
CA LEU A 114 1.26 27.64 -9.46
C LEU A 114 0.56 28.56 -10.48
N ASN A 115 0.28 28.06 -11.69
CA ASN A 115 -0.39 28.84 -12.73
C ASN A 115 -1.78 29.36 -12.33
N TYR A 116 -2.51 28.61 -11.50
CA TYR A 116 -3.83 29.00 -10.99
C TYR A 116 -3.79 29.74 -9.65
N LYS A 117 -2.61 29.89 -9.03
CA LYS A 117 -2.46 30.67 -7.79
C LYS A 117 -2.55 32.17 -8.06
N ASP A 118 -2.00 32.60 -9.19
CA ASP A 118 -1.83 34.02 -9.51
C ASP A 118 -2.97 34.60 -10.37
N LYS A 119 -3.82 33.74 -10.96
CA LYS A 119 -4.98 34.13 -11.77
C LYS A 119 -6.26 34.08 -10.95
N LYS A 120 -6.71 35.23 -10.43
CA LYS A 120 -7.96 35.33 -9.66
C LYS A 120 -9.24 35.38 -10.50
N ASP A 121 -9.14 35.89 -11.74
CA ASP A 121 -10.29 36.10 -12.64
C ASP A 121 -10.35 35.10 -13.81
N GLY A 122 -9.84 33.89 -13.60
CA GLY A 122 -9.71 32.85 -14.63
C GLY A 122 -10.44 31.54 -14.32
N PRO A 123 -10.40 30.57 -15.26
CA PRO A 123 -11.01 29.26 -15.05
C PRO A 123 -10.37 28.56 -13.83
N VAL A 124 -11.22 28.06 -12.93
CA VAL A 124 -10.83 27.37 -11.70
C VAL A 124 -10.40 25.92 -12.01
N PRO A 125 -9.34 25.38 -11.38
CA PRO A 125 -8.93 24.00 -11.62
C PRO A 125 -10.01 23.00 -11.19
N VAL A 126 -10.34 22.09 -12.11
CA VAL A 126 -11.25 20.97 -11.88
C VAL A 126 -10.42 19.74 -11.54
N ILE A 127 -10.53 19.28 -10.29
CA ILE A 127 -9.85 18.08 -9.81
C ILE A 127 -10.84 16.93 -9.81
N ASP A 128 -10.65 16.02 -10.76
CA ASP A 128 -11.42 14.79 -10.88
C ASP A 128 -10.77 13.67 -10.07
N VAL A 129 -11.30 13.43 -8.87
CA VAL A 129 -10.75 12.37 -8.00
C VAL A 129 -11.17 10.98 -8.47
N VAL A 130 -12.24 10.86 -9.27
CA VAL A 130 -12.72 9.58 -9.81
C VAL A 130 -11.73 9.03 -10.84
N LYS A 131 -11.20 9.90 -11.71
CA LYS A 131 -10.13 9.53 -12.65
C LYS A 131 -8.85 9.09 -11.94
N ALA A 132 -8.55 9.69 -10.78
CA ALA A 132 -7.44 9.28 -9.93
C ALA A 132 -7.73 8.00 -9.11
N GLY A 133 -8.91 7.38 -9.28
CA GLY A 133 -9.29 6.14 -8.61
C GLY A 133 -9.86 6.31 -7.21
N TYR A 134 -10.27 7.52 -6.79
CA TYR A 134 -10.90 7.80 -5.49
C TYR A 134 -12.38 8.14 -5.66
N PHE A 135 -13.23 7.61 -4.77
CA PHE A 135 -14.68 7.80 -4.86
C PHE A 135 -15.23 8.69 -3.76
N LYS A 136 -14.58 8.75 -2.58
CA LYS A 136 -15.04 9.55 -1.43
C LYS A 136 -14.02 10.60 -1.01
N VAL A 137 -14.46 11.83 -0.82
CA VAL A 137 -13.63 12.92 -0.27
C VAL A 137 -13.96 13.15 1.21
N LEU A 138 -12.92 13.22 2.04
CA LEU A 138 -12.97 13.38 3.49
C LEU A 138 -12.34 14.70 3.95
N GLY A 139 -12.91 15.32 4.99
CA GLY A 139 -12.55 16.68 5.45
C GLY A 139 -11.30 16.82 6.32
N LYS A 140 -10.36 15.86 6.33
CA LYS A 140 -9.12 15.99 7.10
C LYS A 140 -8.16 16.96 6.40
N GLY A 141 -7.53 17.85 7.18
CA GLY A 141 -6.56 18.83 6.69
C GLY A 141 -7.17 20.19 6.34
N LEU A 142 -6.33 21.05 5.79
CA LEU A 142 -6.65 22.40 5.34
C LEU A 142 -6.37 22.50 3.85
N LEU A 143 -7.27 23.16 3.13
CA LEU A 143 -7.02 23.55 1.76
C LEU A 143 -6.30 24.91 1.74
N PRO A 144 -5.38 25.15 0.78
CA PRO A 144 -4.90 26.51 0.53
C PRO A 144 -6.08 27.42 0.17
N LYS A 145 -5.95 28.73 0.42
CA LYS A 145 -6.95 29.76 0.05
C LYS A 145 -6.99 29.98 -1.48
N GLN A 146 -7.20 28.91 -2.24
CA GLN A 146 -7.28 28.89 -3.69
C GLN A 146 -8.54 28.11 -4.07
N PRO A 147 -9.48 28.71 -4.83
CA PRO A 147 -10.73 28.05 -5.19
C PRO A 147 -10.46 26.80 -6.02
N VAL A 148 -11.27 25.76 -5.81
CA VAL A 148 -11.12 24.47 -6.49
C VAL A 148 -12.48 23.83 -6.74
N ILE A 149 -12.66 23.23 -7.91
CA ILE A 149 -13.84 22.41 -8.21
C ILE A 149 -13.44 20.94 -8.05
N VAL A 150 -14.05 20.24 -7.09
CA VAL A 150 -13.75 18.82 -6.83
C VAL A 150 -14.89 17.97 -7.35
N LYS A 151 -14.57 16.99 -8.22
CA LYS A 151 -15.52 16.00 -8.75
C LYS A 151 -15.33 14.66 -8.07
N ALA A 152 -16.34 14.18 -7.33
CA ALA A 152 -16.30 12.90 -6.62
C ALA A 152 -17.68 12.22 -6.58
N LYS A 153 -17.73 10.93 -6.23
CA LYS A 153 -19.02 10.22 -6.03
C LYS A 153 -19.67 10.55 -4.68
N PHE A 154 -18.85 10.73 -3.64
CA PHE A 154 -19.31 11.01 -2.29
C PHE A 154 -18.46 12.07 -1.61
N PHE A 155 -19.09 12.96 -0.84
CA PHE A 155 -18.41 13.90 0.04
C PHE A 155 -18.82 13.68 1.50
N SER A 156 -17.91 13.98 2.43
CA SER A 156 -18.29 14.18 3.83
C SER A 156 -18.76 15.62 4.04
N ARG A 157 -19.72 15.84 4.93
CA ARG A 157 -20.22 17.19 5.29
C ARG A 157 -19.08 18.19 5.57
N ARG A 158 -18.14 17.80 6.43
CA ARG A 158 -16.95 18.62 6.75
C ARG A 158 -16.07 18.94 5.54
N ALA A 159 -16.04 18.08 4.52
CA ALA A 159 -15.30 18.35 3.30
C ALA A 159 -16.02 19.39 2.44
N GLU A 160 -17.34 19.29 2.32
CA GLU A 160 -18.14 20.26 1.57
C GLU A 160 -18.05 21.66 2.18
N ASP A 161 -18.19 21.76 3.50
CA ASP A 161 -18.12 23.04 4.22
C ASP A 161 -16.77 23.73 3.96
N LYS A 162 -15.67 23.00 4.10
CA LYS A 162 -14.31 23.52 3.85
C LYS A 162 -14.04 23.89 2.40
N ILE A 163 -14.57 23.13 1.44
CA ILE A 163 -14.41 23.45 0.01
C ILE A 163 -15.18 24.74 -0.31
N LYS A 164 -16.39 24.89 0.24
CA LYS A 164 -17.20 26.11 0.09
C LYS A 164 -16.56 27.33 0.75
N GLU A 165 -15.98 27.18 1.95
CA GLU A 165 -15.24 28.24 2.65
C GLU A 165 -14.08 28.82 1.82
N VAL A 166 -13.44 27.99 1.00
CA VAL A 166 -12.33 28.40 0.11
C VAL A 166 -12.83 29.01 -1.20
N GLY A 167 -14.15 29.07 -1.42
CA GLY A 167 -14.76 29.52 -2.69
C GLY A 167 -14.73 28.45 -3.78
N GLY A 168 -14.58 27.18 -3.39
CA GLY A 168 -14.65 26.03 -4.29
C GLY A 168 -16.05 25.46 -4.44
N ALA A 169 -16.21 24.53 -5.40
CA ALA A 169 -17.47 23.82 -5.63
C ALA A 169 -17.28 22.30 -5.54
N CYS A 170 -18.26 21.62 -4.93
CA CYS A 170 -18.34 20.16 -4.88
C CYS A 170 -19.30 19.69 -5.96
N VAL A 171 -18.81 18.88 -6.91
CA VAL A 171 -19.62 18.32 -8.00
C VAL A 171 -19.72 16.81 -7.80
N LEU A 172 -20.96 16.31 -7.72
CA LEU A 172 -21.23 14.89 -7.63
C LEU A 172 -21.15 14.24 -9.01
N MET A 173 -20.47 13.09 -9.08
CA MET A 173 -20.36 12.25 -10.28
C MET A 173 -21.00 10.89 -10.02
N ALA A 174 -21.69 10.34 -11.02
CA ALA A 174 -22.33 9.02 -10.96
C ALA A 174 -21.30 7.87 -11.03
#